data_AF-A0A060BM21-F1
#
_entry.id   AF-A0A060BM21-F1
#
_cell.length_a   1.000
_cell.length_b   1.000
_cell.length_c   1.000
_cell.angle_alpha   90.00
_cell.angle_beta   90.00
_cell.angle_gamma   90.00
#
_symmetry.space_group_name_H-M   'P 1'
#
loop_
_entity.id
_entity.type
_entity.pdbx_description
1 polymer ?
#
loop_
_entity_poly.entity_id
_entity_poly.type
_entity_poly.pdbx_seq_one_letter_code
_entity_poly.pdbx_strand_id
1 'polypeptide(L)'
;MGLEWSRIEPAPGQFCRQAINHYRSEILDLQKMGVKVLVTLHHFSNPSWFEKQGGFLQKESPSIFLRYVTYVVESIGDLVSD
;
A
#
# COMPACT_ATOMS: atom_id res chain seq x y z
N MET A 1 1.26 -7.91 -8.11
CA MET A 1 1.01 -6.47 -8.34
C MET A 1 1.64 -5.70 -7.20
N GLY A 2 2.47 -4.70 -7.48
CA GLY A 2 3.10 -3.86 -6.45
C GLY A 2 2.25 -2.63 -6.14
N LEU A 3 2.18 -2.26 -4.87
CA LEU A 3 1.54 -1.02 -4.43
C LEU A 3 2.57 0.10 -4.28
N GLU A 4 2.21 1.31 -4.69
CA GLU A 4 3.05 2.48 -4.49
C GLU A 4 2.67 3.18 -3.18
N TRP A 5 3.45 2.94 -2.12
CA TRP A 5 3.21 3.54 -0.80
C TRP A 5 3.09 5.07 -0.88
N SER A 6 3.94 5.73 -1.68
CA SER A 6 3.89 7.20 -1.85
C SER A 6 2.57 7.72 -2.43
N ARG A 7 1.85 6.91 -3.21
CA ARG A 7 0.51 7.27 -3.74
C ARG A 7 -0.58 7.05 -2.70
N ILE A 8 -0.44 6.00 -1.89
CA ILE A 8 -1.43 5.61 -0.88
C ILE A 8 -1.33 6.51 0.36
N GLU A 9 -0.12 6.84 0.81
CA GLU A 9 0.16 7.73 1.94
C GLU A 9 1.10 8.88 1.49
N PRO A 10 0.58 9.90 0.78
CA PRO A 10 1.38 11.01 0.24
C PRO A 10 2.08 11.86 1.31
N ALA A 11 1.55 11.88 2.53
CA ALA A 11 2.13 12.57 3.69
C ALA A 11 1.90 11.73 4.96
N PRO A 12 2.69 11.91 6.03
CA PRO A 12 2.62 11.07 7.21
C PRO A 12 1.19 11.01 7.80
N GLY A 13 0.59 9.83 7.83
CA GLY A 13 -0.76 9.58 8.34
C GLY A 13 -1.90 10.07 7.44
N GLN A 14 -1.61 10.62 6.26
CA GLN A 14 -2.62 11.10 5.31
C GLN A 14 -2.80 10.10 4.18
N PHE A 15 -3.96 9.46 4.12
CA PHE A 15 -4.25 8.43 3.12
C PHE A 15 -5.05 8.96 1.93
N CYS A 16 -4.61 8.61 0.73
CA CYS A 16 -5.28 8.94 -0.51
C CYS A 16 -6.32 7.86 -0.88
N ARG A 17 -7.60 8.17 -0.65
CA ARG A 17 -8.71 7.28 -1.00
C ARG A 17 -8.80 6.99 -2.51
N GLN A 18 -8.46 7.97 -3.36
CA GLN A 18 -8.47 7.76 -4.80
C GLN A 18 -7.44 6.73 -5.24
N ALA A 19 -6.23 6.76 -4.65
CA ALA A 19 -5.18 5.79 -4.96
C ALA A 19 -5.60 4.35 -4.59
N ILE A 20 -6.16 4.16 -3.38
CA ILE A 20 -6.58 2.80 -2.97
C ILE A 20 -7.77 2.28 -3.79
N ASN A 21 -8.72 3.15 -4.16
CA ASN A 21 -9.84 2.78 -5.02
C ASN A 21 -9.38 2.39 -6.43
N HIS A 22 -8.34 3.04 -6.95
CA HIS A 22 -7.75 2.64 -8.22
C HIS A 22 -7.21 1.21 -8.16
N TYR A 23 -6.43 0.87 -7.12
CA TYR A 23 -5.95 -0.49 -6.92
C TYR A 23 -7.08 -1.51 -6.72
N ARG A 24 -8.15 -1.16 -5.99
CA ARG A 24 -9.35 -2.03 -5.89
C ARG A 24 -9.95 -2.30 -7.27
N SER A 25 -10.10 -1.27 -8.11
CA SER A 25 -10.65 -1.44 -9.46
C SER A 25 -9.78 -2.35 -10.32
N GLU A 26 -8.46 -2.15 -10.29
CA GLU A 26 -7.52 -2.99 -11.04
C GLU A 26 -7.58 -4.46 -10.60
N ILE A 27 -7.64 -4.72 -9.29
CA ILE A 27 -7.78 -6.08 -8.74
C ILE A 27 -9.09 -6.71 -9.24
N LEU A 28 -10.20 -5.99 -9.13
CA LEU A 28 -11.51 -6.49 -9.57
C LEU A 28 -11.53 -6.77 -11.07
N ASP A 29 -10.91 -5.92 -11.89
CA ASP A 29 -10.87 -6.12 -13.34
C ASP A 29 -9.99 -7.32 -13.73
N LEU A 30 -8.86 -7.53 -13.05
CA LEU A 30 -8.04 -8.74 -13.20
C LEU A 30 -8.81 -10.01 -12.79
N GLN A 31 -9.56 -9.95 -11.69
CA GLN A 31 -10.37 -11.07 -11.22
C GLN A 31 -11.51 -11.41 -12.19
N LYS A 32 -12.16 -10.41 -12.80
CA LYS A 32 -13.16 -10.64 -13.87
C LYS A 32 -12.58 -11.38 -15.07
N MET A 33 -11.26 -11.25 -15.30
CA MET A 33 -10.54 -11.97 -16.35
C MET A 33 -10.01 -13.35 -15.88
N GLY A 34 -10.33 -13.77 -14.66
CA GLY A 34 -9.88 -15.05 -14.09
C GLY A 34 -8.43 -15.04 -13.59
N VAL A 35 -7.82 -13.87 -13.42
CA VAL A 35 -6.44 -13.74 -12.92
C VAL A 35 -6.44 -13.67 -11.40
N LYS A 36 -5.71 -14.58 -10.75
CA LYS A 36 -5.44 -14.54 -9.31
C LYS A 36 -4.39 -13.46 -9.02
N VAL A 37 -4.70 -12.52 -8.13
CA VAL A 37 -3.81 -11.40 -7.80
C VAL A 37 -3.07 -11.67 -6.50
N LEU A 38 -1.73 -11.68 -6.58
CA LEU A 38 -0.80 -11.60 -5.44
C LEU A 38 -0.39 -10.14 -5.24
N VAL A 39 -0.60 -9.58 -4.04
CA VAL A 39 -0.25 -8.18 -3.76
C VAL A 39 1.06 -8.08 -2.97
N THR A 40 1.99 -7.30 -3.51
CA THR A 40 3.23 -6.94 -2.81
C THR A 40 3.03 -5.59 -2.14
N LEU A 41 2.90 -5.60 -0.81
CA LEU A 41 2.66 -4.40 0.00
C LEU A 41 3.78 -3.36 -0.10
N HIS A 42 5.02 -3.82 -0.25
CA HIS A 42 6.20 -2.98 -0.35
C HIS A 42 7.22 -3.61 -1.30
N HIS A 43 7.63 -2.86 -2.31
CA HIS A 43 8.61 -3.30 -3.30
C HIS A 43 9.72 -2.24 -3.45
N PHE A 44 10.41 -1.98 -2.35
CA PHE A 44 11.58 -1.09 -2.23
C PHE A 44 11.34 0.41 -2.47
N SER A 45 10.20 0.83 -3.01
CA SER A 45 9.85 2.25 -3.14
C SER A 45 9.31 2.82 -1.83
N ASN A 46 9.93 3.90 -1.37
CA ASN A 46 9.57 4.59 -0.13
C ASN A 46 9.02 5.99 -0.43
N PRO A 47 8.01 6.47 0.33
CA PRO A 47 7.61 7.87 0.25
C PRO A 47 8.76 8.79 0.64
N SER A 48 8.92 9.92 -0.05
CA SER A 48 10.01 10.85 0.25
C SER A 48 9.94 11.43 1.68
N TRP A 49 8.75 11.53 2.27
CA TRP A 49 8.60 11.96 3.67
C TRP A 49 9.13 10.92 4.66
N PHE A 50 9.03 9.62 4.33
CA PHE A 50 9.51 8.53 5.17
C PHE A 50 11.04 8.45 5.11
N GLU A 51 11.60 8.56 3.91
CA GLU A 51 13.07 8.63 3.72
C GLU A 51 13.69 9.82 4.45
N LYS A 52 13.05 11.00 4.38
CA LYS A 52 13.52 12.20 5.10
C LYS A 52 13.51 12.04 6.63
N GLN A 53 12.74 11.11 7.17
CA GLN A 53 12.71 10.78 8.61
C GLN A 53 13.73 9.69 8.99
N GLY A 54 14.54 9.20 8.04
CA GLY A 54 15.51 8.12 8.27
C GLY A 54 15.05 6.75 7.74
N GLY A 55 13.92 6.71 7.00
CA GLY A 55 13.46 5.52 6.31
C GLY A 55 13.28 4.32 7.23
N PHE A 56 13.78 3.15 6.82
CA PHE A 56 13.71 1.95 7.67
C PHE A 56 14.70 1.95 8.85
N LEU A 57 15.64 2.89 8.92
CA LEU A 57 16.65 2.94 9.99
C LEU A 57 16.18 3.70 11.23
N GLN A 58 15.11 4.50 11.13
CA GLN A 58 14.51 5.15 12.31
C GLN A 58 13.75 4.16 13.18
N LYS A 59 13.69 4.46 14.48
CA LYS A 59 13.06 3.61 15.49
C LYS A 59 11.56 3.43 15.28
N GLU A 60 10.90 4.46 14.74
CA GLU A 60 9.45 4.51 14.52
C GLU A 60 9.02 3.79 13.23
N SER A 61 9.98 3.36 12.40
CA SER A 61 9.74 2.67 11.13
C SER A 61 8.73 1.52 11.23
N PRO A 62 8.83 0.58 12.20
CA PRO A 62 7.85 -0.51 12.31
C PRO A 62 6.42 -0.02 12.51
N SER A 63 6.21 1.01 13.33
CA SER A 63 4.88 1.57 13.59
C SER A 63 4.32 2.32 12.39
N ILE A 64 5.18 3.06 11.67
CA ILE A 64 4.81 3.77 10.45
C ILE A 64 4.41 2.77 9.35
N PHE A 65 5.24 1.75 9.14
CA PHE A 65 4.96 0.71 8.15
C PHE A 65 3.71 -0.09 8.51
N LEU A 66 3.53 -0.45 9.79
CA LEU A 66 2.32 -1.14 10.25
C LEU A 66 1.06 -0.32 9.99
N ARG A 67 1.07 1.00 10.25
CA ARG A 67 -0.07 1.88 9.94
C ARG A 67 -0.44 1.82 8.45
N TYR A 68 0.56 1.90 7.56
CA TYR A 68 0.35 1.77 6.12
C TYR A 68 -0.22 0.40 5.75
N VAL A 69 0.39 -0.69 6.24
CA VAL A 69 -0.06 -2.06 5.94
C VAL A 69 -1.48 -2.30 6.45
N THR A 70 -1.81 -1.86 7.67
CA THR A 70 -3.17 -1.98 8.23
C THR A 70 -4.18 -1.29 7.32
N TYR A 71 -3.92 -0.03 6.93
CA TYR A 71 -4.83 0.69 6.02
C TYR A 71 -5.03 -0.05 4.70
N VAL A 72 -3.96 -0.58 4.10
CA VAL A 72 -4.04 -1.33 2.84
C VAL A 72 -4.82 -2.62 3.01
N VAL A 73 -4.48 -3.45 4.00
CA VAL A 73 -5.13 -4.75 4.23
C VAL A 73 -6.62 -4.58 4.54
N GLU A 74 -6.99 -3.61 5.36
CA GLU A 74 -8.42 -3.28 5.60
C GLU A 74 -9.12 -2.78 4.34
N SER A 75 -8.39 -2.13 3.45
CA SER A 75 -8.94 -1.54 2.24
C SER A 75 -9.03 -2.46 1.05
N ILE A 76 -8.24 -3.54 0.94
CA ILE A 76 -8.23 -4.44 -0.24
C ILE A 76 -8.14 -5.93 0.10
N GLY A 77 -7.95 -6.30 1.37
CA GLY A 77 -7.74 -7.69 1.79
C GLY A 77 -8.94 -8.60 1.53
N ASP A 78 -10.14 -8.06 1.40
CA ASP A 78 -11.34 -8.79 0.96
C ASP A 78 -11.26 -9.25 -0.50
N LEU A 79 -10.39 -8.64 -1.30
CA LEU A 79 -10.26 -8.90 -2.73
C LEU A 79 -9.07 -9.79 -3.09
N VAL A 80 -8.18 -10.11 -2.16
CA VAL A 80 -6.94 -10.85 -2.46
C VAL A 80 -6.74 -11.98 -1.47
N SER A 81 -6.22 -13.10 -1.94
CA SER A 81 -6.03 -14.31 -1.11
C SER A 81 -4.58 -14.52 -0.67
N ASP A 82 -3.63 -13.78 -1.27
CA ASP A 82 -2.18 -13.92 -1.06
C ASP A 82 -1.46 -12.57 -1.22
#